data_AF-A0AAU3QJC0-F1
#
_entry.id   AF-A0AAU3QJC0-F1
#
_cell.length_a   1.000
_cell.length_b   1.000
_cell.length_c   1.000
_cell.angle_alpha   90.00
_cell.angle_beta   90.00
_cell.angle_gamma   90.00
#
_symmetry.space_group_name_H-M   'P 1'
#
loop_
_entity.id
_entity.type
_entity.pdbx_description
1 polymer ?
#
loop_
_entity_poly.entity_id
_entity_poly.type
_entity_poly.pdbx_seq_one_letter_code
_entity_poly.pdbx_strand_id
1 'polypeptide(L)'
;MSAQLRDIAGELAKLLWREHTVYRERSGGVVIRAEHVRRWISLAPTGGRDETLVRVGRILDGGTTAPARLEAVVPLSAGTGVLAATCRRLLAEAAADVAPGAPGRAASGRSKGAKGSKGAKRSGRAARPKGSGKHTSFSSWVILVCVAGVIALYVYTTATRG
;
A
#
# COMPACT_ATOMS: atom_id res chain seq x y z
N MET A 1 -11.20 12.37 22.63
CA MET A 1 -10.39 11.53 21.71
C MET A 1 -11.13 10.25 21.27
N SER A 2 -11.55 9.36 22.17
CA SER A 2 -12.19 8.08 21.76
C SER A 2 -13.51 8.24 21.00
N ALA A 3 -14.36 9.20 21.39
CA ALA A 3 -15.60 9.53 20.67
C ALA A 3 -15.29 10.07 19.26
N GLN A 4 -14.40 11.06 19.17
CA GLN A 4 -13.92 11.60 17.88
C GLN A 4 -13.34 10.51 16.97
N LEU A 5 -12.52 9.60 17.49
CA LEU A 5 -12.00 8.46 16.70
C LEU A 5 -13.11 7.54 16.21
N ARG A 6 -14.16 7.33 17.01
CA ARG A 6 -15.31 6.52 16.60
C ARG A 6 -16.10 7.20 15.48
N ASP A 7 -16.29 8.50 15.55
CA ASP A 7 -17.00 9.27 14.53
C ASP A 7 -16.21 9.27 13.21
N ILE A 8 -14.91 9.56 13.29
CA ILE A 8 -13.98 9.48 12.15
C ILE A 8 -13.96 8.07 11.55
N ALA A 9 -13.89 7.03 12.39
CA ALA A 9 -13.94 5.65 11.93
C ALA A 9 -15.26 5.33 11.19
N GLY A 10 -16.38 5.85 11.69
CA GLY A 10 -17.69 5.70 11.06
C GLY A 10 -17.77 6.37 9.69
N GLU A 11 -17.23 7.59 9.55
CA GLU A 11 -17.13 8.26 8.25
C GLU A 11 -16.19 7.52 7.29
N LEU A 12 -15.02 7.15 7.78
CA LEU A 12 -14.01 6.43 7.02
C LEU A 12 -14.56 5.10 6.50
N ALA A 13 -15.29 4.36 7.33
CA ALA A 13 -15.89 3.09 6.95
C ALA A 13 -16.87 3.24 5.78
N LYS A 14 -17.71 4.29 5.79
CA LYS A 14 -18.63 4.60 4.69
C LYS A 14 -17.91 4.96 3.38
N LEU A 15 -16.76 5.63 3.47
CA LEU A 15 -15.94 5.99 2.31
C LEU A 15 -15.20 4.78 1.71
N LEU A 16 -14.79 3.83 2.55
CA LEU A 16 -13.96 2.70 2.13
C LEU A 16 -14.80 1.50 1.67
N TRP A 17 -15.92 1.23 2.35
CA TRP A 17 -16.60 -0.05 2.27
C TRP A 17 -18.12 0.06 2.30
N ARG A 18 -18.78 -0.70 1.42
CA ARG A 18 -20.25 -0.79 1.37
C ARG A 18 -20.81 -1.48 2.63
N GLU A 19 -20.20 -2.59 3.03
CA GLU A 19 -20.58 -3.34 4.23
C GLU A 19 -19.43 -3.32 5.24
N HIS A 20 -19.71 -2.82 6.44
CA HIS A 20 -18.70 -2.68 7.48
C HIS A 20 -19.31 -2.77 8.87
N THR A 21 -18.48 -3.16 9.83
CA THR A 21 -18.77 -3.07 11.26
C THR A 21 -17.70 -2.22 11.93
N VAL A 22 -18.12 -1.39 12.89
CA VAL A 22 -17.21 -0.53 13.65
C VAL A 22 -17.38 -0.85 15.13
N TYR A 23 -16.28 -1.16 15.81
CA TYR A 23 -16.30 -1.44 17.24
C TYR A 23 -15.08 -0.86 17.95
N ARG A 24 -15.21 -0.67 19.27
CA ARG A 24 -14.15 -0.14 20.11
C ARG A 24 -13.31 -1.26 20.70
N GLU A 25 -12.00 -1.08 20.72
CA GLU A 25 -11.08 -1.98 21.42
C GLU A 25 -10.87 -1.58 22.88
N ARG A 26 -10.44 -2.54 23.70
CA ARG A 26 -10.09 -2.31 25.12
C ARG A 26 -8.90 -1.34 25.29
N SER A 27 -8.03 -1.27 24.28
CA SER A 27 -6.90 -0.34 24.17
C SER A 27 -7.33 1.13 23.99
N GLY A 28 -8.62 1.39 23.75
CA GLY A 28 -9.13 2.72 23.42
C GLY A 28 -9.09 3.06 21.93
N GLY A 29 -8.61 2.15 21.08
CA GLY A 29 -8.71 2.25 19.63
C GLY A 29 -10.10 1.86 19.09
N VAL A 30 -10.27 2.03 17.79
CA VAL A 30 -11.48 1.69 17.04
C VAL A 30 -11.10 0.83 15.85
N VAL A 31 -11.81 -0.27 15.64
CA VAL A 31 -11.61 -1.17 14.52
C VAL A 31 -12.77 -1.06 13.56
N ILE A 32 -12.44 -0.97 12.27
CA ILE A 32 -13.35 -1.10 11.16
C ILE A 32 -13.08 -2.45 10.53
N ARG A 33 -14.11 -3.28 10.44
CA ARG A 33 -14.01 -4.64 9.92
C ARG A 33 -14.98 -4.81 8.76
N ALA A 34 -14.47 -5.35 7.65
CA ALA A 34 -15.25 -5.60 6.44
C ALA A 34 -15.09 -7.05 5.99
N GLU A 35 -16.09 -7.88 6.32
CA GLU A 35 -16.11 -9.31 5.96
C GLU A 35 -16.06 -9.54 4.46
N HIS A 36 -16.85 -8.76 3.69
CA HIS A 36 -17.01 -8.93 2.25
C HIS A 36 -15.69 -8.81 1.47
N VAL A 37 -14.71 -8.05 1.98
CA VAL A 37 -13.35 -7.95 1.41
C VAL A 37 -12.29 -8.67 2.25
N ARG A 38 -12.68 -9.31 3.36
CA ARG A 38 -11.79 -9.97 4.32
C ARG A 38 -10.65 -9.06 4.82
N ARG A 39 -10.96 -7.78 5.10
CA ARG A 39 -9.98 -6.79 5.57
C ARG A 39 -10.46 -6.08 6.83
N TRP A 40 -9.50 -5.64 7.64
CA TRP A 40 -9.75 -4.82 8.82
C TRP A 40 -8.75 -3.66 8.91
N ILE A 41 -9.18 -2.57 9.54
CA ILE A 41 -8.38 -1.38 9.85
C ILE A 41 -8.55 -1.12 11.36
N SER A 42 -7.48 -0.84 12.10
CA SER A 42 -7.59 -0.22 13.42
C SER A 42 -7.03 1.19 13.42
N LEU A 43 -7.71 2.07 14.15
CA LEU A 43 -7.30 3.42 14.48
C LEU A 43 -7.05 3.47 15.98
N ALA A 44 -5.82 3.75 16.39
CA ALA A 44 -5.46 3.92 17.78
C ALA A 44 -4.94 5.35 18.01
N PRO A 45 -5.23 5.98 19.16
CA PRO A 45 -4.56 7.22 19.51
C PRO A 45 -3.06 6.96 19.66
N THR A 46 -2.22 7.84 19.11
CA THR A 46 -0.80 7.88 19.48
C THR A 46 -0.65 8.80 20.68
N GLY A 47 0.49 8.74 21.39
CA GLY A 47 0.78 9.67 22.49
C GLY A 47 0.90 11.14 22.05
N GLY A 48 0.94 11.42 20.74
CA GLY A 48 0.90 12.75 20.17
C GLY A 48 -0.51 13.36 20.19
N ARG A 49 -0.60 14.68 20.31
CA ARG A 49 -1.87 15.38 20.10
C ARG A 49 -2.25 15.26 18.63
N ASP A 50 -3.49 14.85 18.37
CA ASP A 50 -4.09 14.86 17.03
C ASP A 50 -3.48 13.87 16.01
N GLU A 51 -2.78 12.85 16.47
CA GLU A 51 -2.26 11.78 15.61
C GLU A 51 -2.97 10.44 15.90
N THR A 52 -3.09 9.62 14.85
CA THR A 52 -3.60 8.26 14.97
C THR A 52 -2.69 7.25 14.30
N LEU A 53 -2.48 6.13 14.96
CA LEU A 53 -1.86 4.95 14.40
C LEU A 53 -2.92 4.15 13.65
N VAL A 54 -2.75 4.08 12.34
CA VAL A 54 -3.54 3.25 11.43
C VAL A 54 -2.83 1.92 11.26
N ARG A 55 -3.54 0.83 11.48
CA ARG A 55 -3.05 -0.53 11.21
C ARG A 55 -4.01 -1.22 10.27
N VAL A 56 -3.47 -2.03 9.36
CA VAL A 56 -4.32 -2.80 8.44
C VAL A 56 -3.94 -4.26 8.44
N GLY A 57 -4.94 -5.12 8.24
CA GLY A 57 -4.75 -6.54 8.19
C GLY A 57 -5.85 -7.27 7.43
N ARG A 58 -5.76 -8.60 7.43
CA ARG A 58 -6.74 -9.49 6.82
C ARG A 58 -7.58 -10.18 7.89
N ILE A 59 -8.79 -10.56 7.50
CA ILE A 59 -9.65 -11.46 8.25
C ILE A 59 -9.37 -12.87 7.72
N LEU A 60 -9.10 -13.79 8.62
CA LEU A 60 -8.88 -15.20 8.30
C LEU A 60 -10.22 -15.92 8.17
N ASP A 61 -10.18 -17.10 7.54
CA ASP A 61 -11.31 -18.02 7.56
C ASP A 61 -11.67 -18.35 9.03
N GLY A 62 -12.96 -18.23 9.37
CA GLY A 62 -13.45 -18.30 10.75
C GLY A 62 -13.57 -16.95 11.47
N GLY A 63 -13.29 -15.84 10.79
CA GLY A 63 -13.59 -14.50 11.31
C GLY A 63 -12.60 -13.96 12.34
N THR A 64 -11.44 -14.59 12.48
CA THR A 64 -10.34 -14.09 13.30
C THR A 64 -9.55 -13.03 12.53
N THR A 65 -9.19 -11.94 13.20
CA THR A 65 -8.34 -10.91 12.61
C THR A 65 -6.88 -11.36 12.68
N ALA A 66 -6.22 -11.45 11.53
CA ALA A 66 -4.78 -11.67 11.49
C ALA A 66 -4.04 -10.45 12.06
N PRO A 67 -2.80 -10.61 12.56
CA PRO A 67 -1.97 -9.48 12.97
C PRO A 67 -1.82 -8.42 11.87
N ALA A 68 -1.63 -7.17 12.29
CA ALA A 68 -1.39 -6.07 11.38
C ALA A 68 -0.18 -6.38 10.49
N ARG A 69 -0.32 -6.09 9.20
CA ARG A 69 0.78 -6.25 8.22
C ARG A 69 1.47 -4.94 7.94
N LEU A 70 0.70 -3.86 7.92
CA LEU A 70 1.20 -2.51 7.70
C LEU A 70 0.61 -1.56 8.73
N GLU A 71 1.43 -0.59 9.12
CA GLU A 71 1.08 0.44 10.08
C GLU A 71 1.57 1.80 9.57
N ALA A 72 0.82 2.87 9.85
CA ALA A 72 1.23 4.24 9.56
C ALA A 72 0.66 5.19 10.62
N VAL A 73 1.40 6.24 10.94
CA VAL A 73 0.89 7.35 11.78
C VAL A 73 0.36 8.44 10.85
N VAL A 74 -0.85 8.93 11.13
CA VAL A 74 -1.54 9.94 10.33
C VAL A 74 -2.05 11.06 11.22
N PRO A 75 -1.80 12.34 10.88
CA PRO A 75 -2.41 13.47 11.58
C PRO A 75 -3.90 13.56 11.25
N LEU A 76 -4.75 13.68 12.26
CA LEU A 76 -6.20 13.78 12.13
C LEU A 76 -6.62 15.16 11.56
N SER A 77 -5.85 16.21 11.83
CA SER A 77 -6.00 17.56 11.24
C SER A 77 -5.90 17.60 9.73
N ALA A 78 -5.28 16.60 9.08
CA ALA A 78 -5.26 16.50 7.62
C ALA A 78 -6.64 16.11 7.03
N GLY A 79 -7.59 15.70 7.87
CA GLY A 79 -8.97 15.40 7.51
C GLY A 79 -9.22 13.98 7.00
N THR A 80 -10.50 13.60 6.98
CA THR A 80 -10.96 12.23 6.67
C THR A 80 -10.58 11.78 5.25
N GLY A 81 -10.49 12.70 4.28
CA GLY A 81 -10.11 12.38 2.90
C GLY A 81 -8.67 11.90 2.76
N VAL A 82 -7.73 12.55 3.45
CA VAL A 82 -6.31 12.14 3.48
C VAL A 82 -6.18 10.81 4.21
N LEU A 83 -6.86 10.66 5.34
CA LEU A 83 -6.91 9.39 6.08
C LEU A 83 -7.43 8.24 5.19
N ALA A 84 -8.52 8.47 4.44
CA ALA A 84 -9.06 7.49 3.50
C ALA A 84 -8.11 7.14 2.35
N ALA A 85 -7.35 8.12 1.83
CA ALA A 85 -6.33 7.86 0.83
C ALA A 85 -5.20 6.98 1.40
N THR A 86 -4.72 7.29 2.61
CA THR A 86 -3.70 6.48 3.31
C THR A 86 -4.20 5.07 3.59
N CYS A 87 -5.41 4.91 4.11
CA CYS A 87 -5.99 3.58 4.35
C CYS A 87 -6.11 2.75 3.07
N ARG A 88 -6.56 3.36 1.95
CA ARG A 88 -6.62 2.67 0.65
C ARG A 88 -5.25 2.21 0.17
N ARG A 89 -4.24 3.07 0.31
CA ARG A 89 -2.85 2.73 -0.01
C ARG A 89 -2.34 1.57 0.84
N LEU A 90 -2.51 1.62 2.16
CA LEU A 90 -2.09 0.54 3.07
C LEU A 90 -2.82 -0.78 2.77
N LEU A 91 -4.12 -0.73 2.50
CA LEU A 91 -4.89 -1.91 2.13
C LEU A 91 -4.40 -2.53 0.80
N ALA A 92 -4.06 -1.69 -0.18
CA ALA A 92 -3.52 -2.14 -1.46
C ALA A 92 -2.12 -2.77 -1.30
N GLU A 93 -1.24 -2.14 -0.52
CA GLU A 93 0.09 -2.67 -0.20
C GLU A 93 -0.03 -4.02 0.55
N ALA A 94 -0.90 -4.10 1.56
CA ALA A 94 -1.15 -5.34 2.31
C ALA A 94 -1.83 -6.44 1.47
N ALA A 95 -2.43 -6.10 0.33
CA ALA A 95 -2.95 -7.08 -0.62
C ALA A 95 -1.86 -7.60 -1.55
N ALA A 96 -0.91 -6.74 -1.97
CA ALA A 96 0.21 -7.12 -2.81
C ALA A 96 1.16 -8.11 -2.11
N ASP A 97 1.39 -7.95 -0.80
CA ASP A 97 2.27 -8.83 -0.02
C ASP A 97 1.79 -10.29 0.08
N VAL A 98 0.50 -10.55 -0.18
CA VAL A 98 -0.10 -11.89 -0.06
C VAL A 98 -0.16 -12.63 -1.39
N ALA A 99 -0.03 -11.92 -2.52
CA ALA A 99 -0.03 -12.56 -3.83
C ALA A 99 1.20 -13.49 -3.95
N PRO A 100 1.02 -14.82 -4.08
CA PRO A 100 2.14 -15.71 -4.42
C PRO A 100 2.74 -15.20 -5.73
N GLY A 101 4.04 -14.94 -5.71
CA GLY A 101 4.74 -14.12 -6.70
C GLY A 101 4.26 -14.30 -8.14
N ALA A 102 3.81 -13.20 -8.74
CA ALA A 102 3.87 -13.08 -10.19
C ALA A 102 5.34 -13.30 -10.63
N PRO A 103 5.63 -14.17 -11.61
CA PRO A 103 6.99 -14.39 -12.06
C PRO A 103 7.43 -13.16 -12.84
N GLY A 104 8.11 -12.21 -12.19
CA GLY A 104 8.33 -10.94 -12.86
C GLY A 104 9.10 -9.85 -12.14
N ARG A 105 10.13 -10.15 -11.35
CA ARG A 105 11.21 -9.17 -11.13
C ARG A 105 12.51 -9.86 -10.70
N ALA A 106 13.40 -10.04 -11.68
CA ALA A 106 14.79 -10.41 -11.44
C ALA A 106 15.45 -9.39 -10.50
N ALA A 107 15.82 -9.82 -9.31
CA ALA A 107 16.80 -9.14 -8.47
C ALA A 107 18.16 -9.78 -8.71
N SER A 108 19.06 -9.00 -9.30
CA SER A 108 20.45 -9.34 -9.54
C SER A 108 21.26 -9.39 -8.24
N GLY A 109 21.83 -10.55 -7.94
CA GLY A 109 23.24 -10.72 -7.55
C GLY A 109 23.74 -10.19 -6.19
N ARG A 110 23.98 -11.12 -5.25
CA ARG A 110 25.21 -11.11 -4.44
C ARG A 110 25.66 -12.54 -4.14
N SER A 111 26.89 -12.84 -4.56
CA SER A 111 27.63 -14.10 -4.43
C SER A 111 28.00 -14.48 -2.99
N LYS A 112 27.88 -15.77 -2.62
CA LYS A 112 28.92 -16.55 -1.91
C LYS A 112 28.49 -18.00 -1.67
N GLY A 113 29.36 -18.96 -2.04
CA GLY A 113 29.51 -20.24 -1.32
C GLY A 113 29.11 -21.52 -2.08
N ALA A 114 30.13 -22.33 -2.38
CA ALA A 114 30.15 -23.71 -2.91
C ALA A 114 29.09 -24.69 -2.34
N LYS A 115 28.69 -25.80 -2.98
CA LYS A 115 29.54 -26.91 -3.46
C LYS A 115 28.70 -28.02 -4.15
N GLY A 116 29.15 -28.50 -5.31
CA GLY A 116 28.89 -29.84 -5.88
C GLY A 116 27.60 -30.03 -6.69
N SER A 117 27.49 -30.88 -7.71
CA SER A 117 28.41 -31.58 -8.61
C SER A 117 27.52 -32.23 -9.71
N LYS A 118 28.09 -32.51 -10.90
CA LYS A 118 27.50 -33.23 -12.07
C LYS A 118 26.51 -32.40 -12.91
N GLY A 119 26.63 -32.27 -14.23
CA GLY A 119 27.56 -32.79 -15.24
C GLY A 119 27.00 -32.51 -16.64
N ALA A 120 27.89 -32.42 -17.65
CA ALA A 120 27.64 -32.47 -19.11
C ALA A 120 26.80 -31.31 -19.73
N LYS A 121 27.07 -30.72 -20.90
CA LYS A 121 27.98 -30.97 -22.04
C LYS A 121 28.11 -29.67 -22.86
N ARG A 122 29.25 -29.52 -23.57
CA ARG A 122 29.68 -28.36 -24.39
C ARG A 122 28.95 -28.23 -25.74
N SER A 123 28.69 -26.99 -26.16
CA SER A 123 28.85 -26.41 -27.53
C SER A 123 28.17 -25.02 -27.49
N GLY A 124 28.59 -23.92 -28.12
CA GLY A 124 29.60 -23.60 -29.10
C GLY A 124 29.79 -22.06 -29.12
N ARG A 125 30.49 -21.57 -30.12
CA ARG A 125 31.37 -20.40 -30.14
C ARG A 125 30.68 -19.03 -30.36
N ALA A 126 31.27 -18.01 -29.73
CA ALA A 126 31.43 -16.59 -30.13
C ALA A 126 30.24 -15.75 -30.66
N ALA A 127 29.94 -14.64 -29.97
CA ALA A 127 30.02 -13.25 -30.47
C ALA A 127 29.27 -12.26 -29.53
N ARG A 128 29.96 -11.20 -29.08
CA ARG A 128 29.35 -9.87 -28.82
C ARG A 128 29.56 -9.04 -30.11
N PRO A 129 28.84 -7.94 -30.42
CA PRO A 129 28.13 -7.03 -29.50
C PRO A 129 26.80 -6.37 -30.03
N LYS A 130 26.13 -5.62 -29.12
CA LYS A 130 25.33 -4.37 -29.32
C LYS A 130 23.99 -4.41 -30.10
N GLY A 131 22.92 -3.98 -29.42
CA GLY A 131 21.66 -3.52 -30.04
C GLY A 131 20.55 -3.26 -29.00
N SER A 132 20.56 -2.09 -28.35
CA SER A 132 19.47 -1.10 -28.39
C SER A 132 18.03 -1.65 -28.32
N GLY A 133 17.42 -1.51 -27.14
CA GLY A 133 15.99 -1.72 -26.93
C GLY A 133 15.59 -1.22 -25.55
N LYS A 134 15.74 0.08 -25.31
CA LYS A 134 15.21 0.74 -24.11
C LYS A 134 13.68 0.73 -24.21
N HIS A 135 13.05 -0.37 -23.81
CA HIS A 135 11.61 -0.40 -23.61
C HIS A 135 11.32 0.28 -22.27
N THR A 136 11.28 1.61 -22.26
CA THR A 136 10.46 2.34 -21.27
C THR A 136 9.04 1.86 -21.50
N SER A 137 8.59 0.95 -20.64
CA SER A 137 7.25 0.38 -20.69
C SER A 137 6.24 1.51 -20.76
N PHE A 138 5.22 1.36 -21.60
CA PHE A 138 4.16 2.33 -21.86
C PHE A 138 3.57 2.93 -20.57
N SER A 139 3.52 2.15 -19.48
CA SER A 139 3.14 2.60 -18.14
C SER A 139 4.02 3.73 -17.58
N SER A 140 5.34 3.71 -17.82
CA SER A 140 6.24 4.78 -17.39
C SER A 140 5.97 6.09 -18.12
N TRP A 141 5.49 6.02 -19.36
CA TRP A 141 5.15 7.21 -20.14
C TRP A 141 3.82 7.81 -19.68
N VAL A 142 2.81 6.97 -19.39
CA VAL A 142 1.53 7.41 -18.82
C VAL A 142 1.73 8.13 -17.48
N ILE A 143 2.61 7.61 -16.61
CA ILE A 143 2.94 8.25 -15.33
C ILE A 143 3.54 9.65 -15.55
N LEU A 144 4.47 9.79 -16.51
CA LEU A 144 5.07 11.09 -16.85
C LEU A 144 4.03 12.09 -17.36
N VAL A 145 3.12 11.68 -18.24
CA VAL A 145 2.04 12.53 -18.74
C VAL A 145 1.10 12.97 -17.61
N CYS A 146 0.73 12.05 -16.71
CA CYS A 146 -0.09 12.36 -15.54
C CYS A 146 0.60 13.38 -14.61
N VAL A 147 1.88 13.15 -14.28
CA VAL A 147 2.64 14.06 -13.41
C VAL A 147 2.79 15.45 -14.03
N ALA A 148 3.07 15.52 -15.34
CA ALA A 148 3.15 16.79 -16.05
C ALA A 148 1.81 17.55 -16.05
N GLY A 149 0.68 16.85 -16.24
CA GLY A 149 -0.65 17.45 -16.18
C GLY A 149 -1.00 18.02 -14.80
N VAL A 150 -0.66 17.31 -13.72
CA VAL A 150 -0.88 17.79 -12.34
C VAL A 150 -0.04 19.04 -12.06
N ILE A 151 1.23 19.07 -12.50
CA ILE A 151 2.11 20.24 -12.33
C ILE A 151 1.56 21.44 -13.11
N ALA A 152 1.15 21.23 -14.37
CA ALA A 152 0.59 22.30 -15.20
C ALA A 152 -0.70 22.87 -14.60
N LEU A 153 -1.60 22.01 -14.08
CA LEU A 153 -2.81 22.43 -13.40
C LEU A 153 -2.48 23.20 -12.12
N TYR A 154 -1.52 22.74 -11.33
CA TYR A 154 -1.08 23.43 -10.13
C TYR A 154 -0.57 24.83 -10.47
N VAL A 155 0.35 24.97 -11.43
CA VAL A 155 0.87 26.27 -11.86
C VAL A 155 -0.25 27.17 -12.37
N TYR A 156 -1.14 26.64 -13.22
CA TYR A 156 -2.27 27.41 -13.75
C TYR A 156 -3.19 27.92 -12.65
N THR A 157 -3.55 27.08 -11.68
CA THR A 157 -4.39 27.49 -10.55
C THR A 157 -3.69 28.50 -9.64
N THR A 158 -2.37 28.40 -9.45
CA THR A 158 -1.60 29.41 -8.70
C THR A 158 -1.47 30.73 -9.46
N ALA A 159 -1.34 30.68 -10.80
CA ALA A 159 -1.19 31.85 -11.64
C ALA A 159 -2.52 32.58 -11.91
N THR A 160 -3.66 31.89 -11.79
CA THR A 160 -5.00 32.47 -11.97
C THR A 160 -5.68 32.90 -10.67
N ARG A 161 -5.12 32.53 -9.51
CA ARG A 161 -5.60 32.97 -8.17
C ARG A 161 -4.69 34.01 -7.49
N GLY A 162 -3.61 34.43 -8.14
CA GLY A 162 -2.81 35.59 -7.76
C GLY A 162 -3.20 36.80 -8.60
#